data_AF-A0A131Z9P9-F1
#
_entry.id   AF-A0A131Z9P9-F1
#
_cell.length_a   1.000
_cell.length_b   1.000
_cell.length_c   1.000
_cell.angle_alpha   90.00
_cell.angle_beta   90.00
_cell.angle_gamma   90.00
#
_symmetry.space_group_name_H-M   'P 1'
#
loop_
_entity.id
_entity.type
_entity.pdbx_description
1 polymer ?
#
loop_
_entity_poly.entity_id
_entity_poly.type
_entity_poly.pdbx_seq_one_letter_code
_entity_poly.pdbx_strand_id
1 'polypeptide(L)'
;KKKKKTYKALLQGNRIVNIDILSSVFSSLACRECMNTSLKLEERANRGIGSTYAVVCADCGFKRVFDTSRKVGRGNENNVRLVYTMRQLGKGHL
;
A
#
# COMPACT_ATOMS: atom_id res chain seq x y z
N LYS A 1 19.25 19.88 6.89
CA LYS A 1 18.48 18.89 7.68
C LYS A 1 17.10 18.68 7.02
N LYS A 2 16.88 17.58 6.29
CA LYS A 2 15.59 17.32 5.61
C LYS A 2 14.54 16.90 6.65
N LYS A 3 13.53 17.74 6.89
CA LYS A 3 12.40 17.44 7.78
C LYS A 3 11.63 16.24 7.21
N LYS A 4 11.65 15.08 7.89
CA LYS A 4 10.73 13.97 7.61
C LYS A 4 9.32 14.48 7.91
N LYS A 5 8.50 14.68 6.87
CA LYS A 5 7.07 14.95 7.06
C LYS A 5 6.44 13.68 7.61
N THR A 6 6.11 13.68 8.90
CA THR A 6 5.32 12.62 9.53
C THR A 6 3.86 12.86 9.15
N TYR A 7 3.42 12.23 8.07
CA TYR A 7 2.00 12.21 7.74
C TYR A 7 1.32 11.22 8.70
N LYS A 8 0.64 11.73 9.74
CA LYS A 8 -0.47 10.99 10.36
C LYS A 8 -1.61 11.01 9.33
N ALA A 9 -1.46 10.24 8.25
CA ALA A 9 -2.45 10.16 7.20
C ALA A 9 -3.58 9.27 7.71
N LEU A 10 -4.71 9.89 8.07
CA LEU A 10 -5.97 9.18 8.17
C LEU A 10 -6.20 8.52 6.80
N LEU A 11 -6.39 7.20 6.80
CA LEU A 11 -6.72 6.41 5.60
C LEU A 11 -8.03 6.94 5.02
N GLN A 12 -7.94 7.81 4.01
CA GLN A 12 -9.08 8.47 3.38
C GLN A 12 -9.10 8.24 1.86
N GLY A 13 -10.32 8.11 1.34
CA GLY A 13 -10.62 7.90 -0.08
C GLY A 13 -10.53 6.45 -0.54
N ASN A 14 -10.77 6.24 -1.82
CA ASN A 14 -10.77 4.91 -2.44
C ASN A 14 -9.35 4.50 -2.84
N ARG A 15 -9.01 3.22 -2.63
CA ARG A 15 -7.69 2.65 -2.96
C ARG A 15 -7.88 1.29 -3.62
N ILE A 16 -7.11 1.06 -4.70
CA ILE A 16 -7.13 -0.20 -5.43
C ILE A 16 -6.02 -1.09 -4.88
N VAL A 17 -6.40 -2.25 -4.35
CA VAL A 17 -5.48 -3.22 -3.74
C VAL A 17 -5.67 -4.58 -4.39
N ASN A 18 -4.57 -5.21 -4.76
CA ASN A 18 -4.56 -6.60 -5.20
C ASN A 18 -5.00 -7.51 -4.03
N ILE A 19 -6.04 -8.31 -4.26
CA ILE A 19 -6.67 -9.15 -3.24
C ILE A 19 -5.72 -10.22 -2.68
N ASP A 20 -4.80 -10.75 -3.50
CA ASP A 20 -3.82 -11.75 -3.05
C ASP A 20 -2.83 -11.13 -2.07
N ILE A 21 -2.40 -9.89 -2.34
CA ILE A 21 -1.51 -9.16 -1.43
C ILE A 21 -2.25 -8.86 -0.14
N LEU A 22 -3.49 -8.36 -0.24
CA LEU A 22 -4.30 -8.05 0.94
C LEU A 22 -4.51 -9.29 1.81
N SER A 23 -4.92 -10.41 1.21
CA SER A 23 -5.07 -11.70 1.88
C SER A 23 -3.75 -12.16 2.54
N SER A 24 -2.62 -12.04 1.85
CA SER A 24 -1.32 -12.43 2.41
C SER A 24 -0.88 -11.59 3.63
N VAL A 25 -1.32 -10.33 3.67
CA VAL A 25 -1.01 -9.40 4.77
C VAL A 25 -1.89 -9.70 5.97
N PHE A 26 -3.19 -9.93 5.73
CA PHE A 26 -4.18 -10.20 6.77
C PHE A 26 -4.35 -11.70 7.11
N SER A 27 -3.55 -12.58 6.51
CA SER A 27 -3.46 -14.00 6.88
C SER A 27 -3.22 -14.23 8.38
N SER A 28 -2.62 -13.25 9.06
CA SER A 28 -2.55 -13.17 10.52
C SER A 28 -3.19 -11.87 10.97
N LEU A 29 -4.35 -11.97 11.62
CA LEU A 29 -5.04 -10.82 12.24
C LEU A 29 -4.39 -10.39 13.57
N ALA A 30 -3.42 -11.15 14.05
CA ALA A 30 -2.61 -10.85 15.21
C ALA A 30 -1.17 -10.45 14.81
N CYS A 31 -0.53 -9.64 15.65
CA CYS A 31 0.89 -9.36 15.53
C CYS A 31 1.69 -10.66 15.66
N ARG A 32 2.64 -10.88 14.75
CA ARG A 32 3.47 -12.09 14.77
C ARG A 32 4.49 -12.13 15.92
N GLU A 33 4.75 -10.99 16.56
CA GLU A 33 5.73 -10.90 17.67
C GLU A 33 5.05 -11.01 19.04
N CYS A 34 4.01 -10.21 19.30
CA CYS A 34 3.34 -10.19 20.60
C CYS A 34 1.95 -10.83 20.63
N MET A 35 1.46 -11.35 19.50
CA MET A 35 0.13 -11.97 19.35
C MET A 35 -1.07 -11.06 19.67
N ASN A 36 -0.84 -9.78 19.99
CA ASN A 36 -1.92 -8.81 20.18
C ASN A 36 -2.57 -8.42 18.84
N THR A 37 -3.84 -8.06 18.92
CA THR A 37 -4.68 -7.64 17.79
C THR A 37 -4.66 -6.14 17.52
N SER A 38 -3.82 -5.39 18.25
CA SER A 38 -3.63 -3.94 18.11
C SER A 38 -2.85 -3.55 16.84
N LEU A 39 -3.24 -4.10 15.68
CA LEU A 39 -2.64 -3.81 14.38
C LEU A 39 -3.30 -2.58 13.75
N LYS A 40 -2.47 -1.68 13.22
CA LYS A 40 -2.89 -0.48 12.49
C LYS A 40 -2.34 -0.54 11.08
N LEU A 41 -3.18 -0.17 10.11
CA LEU A 41 -2.75 0.01 8.73
C LEU A 41 -2.38 1.48 8.52
N GLU A 42 -1.17 1.73 8.01
CA GLU A 42 -0.66 3.08 7.74
C GLU A 42 -0.29 3.24 6.26
N GLU A 43 -0.80 4.28 5.59
CA GLU A 43 -0.33 4.66 4.25
C GLU A 43 1.03 5.38 4.37
N ARG A 44 2.07 4.85 3.74
CA ARG A 44 3.44 5.42 3.79
C ARG A 44 3.79 6.25 2.57
N ALA A 45 3.30 5.84 1.40
CA ALA A 45 3.54 6.53 0.15
C ALA A 45 2.38 6.26 -0.79
N ASN A 46 2.07 7.25 -1.63
CA ASN A 46 1.12 7.13 -2.72
C ASN A 46 1.86 7.43 -4.02
N ARG A 47 1.63 6.61 -5.05
CA ARG A 47 2.14 6.75 -6.41
C ARG A 47 1.00 6.45 -7.38
N GLY A 48 0.24 7.48 -7.78
CA GLY A 48 -0.90 7.32 -8.68
C GLY A 48 -2.04 6.58 -8.00
N ILE A 49 -2.43 5.42 -8.55
CA ILE A 49 -3.45 4.55 -7.93
C ILE A 49 -2.84 3.40 -7.11
N GLY A 50 -1.50 3.30 -7.10
CA GLY A 50 -0.75 2.39 -6.24
C GLY A 50 -0.27 3.08 -4.97
N SER A 51 -0.29 2.38 -3.84
CA SER A 51 0.21 2.89 -2.57
C SER A 51 1.14 1.88 -1.89
N THR A 52 2.01 2.38 -1.02
CA THR A 52 2.78 1.57 -0.08
C THR A 52 2.15 1.70 1.29
N TYR A 53 1.80 0.57 1.88
CA TYR A 53 1.22 0.46 3.21
C TYR A 53 2.20 -0.18 4.20
N ALA A 54 1.93 0.01 5.48
CA ALA A 54 2.50 -0.82 6.52
C ALA A 54 1.45 -1.25 7.53
N VAL A 55 1.49 -2.53 7.91
CA VAL A 55 0.84 -3.00 9.13
C VAL A 55 1.81 -2.77 10.28
N VAL A 56 1.36 -2.04 11.30
CA VAL A 56 2.14 -1.69 12.49
C VAL A 56 1.40 -2.18 13.73
N CYS A 57 2.08 -2.92 14.61
CA CYS A 57 1.55 -3.24 15.93
C CYS A 57 1.76 -2.04 16.87
N ALA A 58 0.69 -1.60 17.53
CA ALA A 58 0.76 -0.51 18.49
C ALA A 58 1.52 -0.86 19.77
N ASP A 59 1.59 -2.15 20.11
CA ASP A 59 2.10 -2.60 21.42
C ASP A 59 3.60 -2.91 21.39
N CYS A 60 4.09 -3.65 20.39
CA CYS A 60 5.50 -4.03 20.27
C CYS A 60 6.26 -3.26 19.18
N GLY A 61 5.57 -2.48 18.34
CA GLY A 61 6.21 -1.74 17.24
C GLY A 61 6.55 -2.59 16.01
N PHE A 62 6.18 -3.88 15.99
CA PHE A 62 6.29 -4.74 14.80
C PHE A 62 5.75 -4.02 13.56
N LYS A 63 6.46 -4.16 12.43
CA LYS A 63 6.10 -3.48 11.19
C LYS A 63 6.36 -4.34 9.97
N ARG A 64 5.31 -4.51 9.16
CA ARG A 64 5.38 -5.17 7.84
C ARG A 64 4.95 -4.20 6.76
N VAL A 65 5.85 -3.86 5.84
CA VAL A 65 5.59 -2.98 4.69
C VAL A 65 5.16 -3.80 3.48
N PHE A 66 4.19 -3.31 2.72
CA PHE A 66 3.74 -3.93 1.48
C PHE A 66 3.23 -2.88 0.49
N ASP A 67 3.27 -3.19 -0.81
CA ASP A 67 2.69 -2.35 -1.87
C ASP A 67 1.31 -2.88 -2.26
N THR A 68 0.38 -2.02 -2.70
CA THR A 68 -0.98 -2.44 -3.08
C THR A 68 -1.05 -3.30 -4.34
N SER A 69 0.04 -3.40 -5.08
CA SER A 69 0.16 -4.22 -6.28
C SER A 69 1.60 -4.66 -6.48
N ARG A 70 1.80 -5.69 -7.30
CA ARG A 70 3.15 -6.18 -7.61
C ARG A 70 3.96 -5.08 -8.30
N LYS A 71 5.28 -5.13 -8.13
CA LYS A 71 6.17 -4.26 -8.89
C LYS A 71 6.39 -4.85 -10.29
N VAL A 72 6.37 -3.99 -11.29
CA VAL A 72 6.66 -4.33 -12.68
C VAL A 72 7.74 -3.35 -13.16
N GLY A 73 8.99 -3.83 -13.21
CA GLY A 73 10.16 -2.98 -13.44
C GLY A 73 10.26 -1.87 -12.38
N ARG A 74 10.21 -0.60 -12.83
CA ARG A 74 10.25 0.58 -11.95
C ARG A 74 8.85 1.03 -11.48
N GLY A 75 7.79 0.41 -11.97
CA GLY A 75 6.40 0.79 -11.70
C GLY A 75 5.65 -0.18 -10.79
N ASN A 76 4.39 0.18 -10.49
CA ASN A 76 3.41 -0.67 -9.82
C ASN A 76 2.42 -1.20 -10.85
N GLU A 77 2.05 -2.48 -10.76
CA GLU A 77 1.17 -3.16 -11.72
C GLU A 77 -0.15 -2.41 -11.93
N ASN A 78 -0.76 -1.89 -10.86
CA ASN A 78 -1.99 -1.10 -10.98
C ASN A 78 -1.79 0.14 -11.87
N ASN A 79 -0.68 0.87 -11.68
CA ASN A 79 -0.39 2.06 -12.49
C ASN A 79 -0.09 1.68 -13.94
N VAL A 80 0.64 0.60 -14.18
CA VAL A 80 0.93 0.12 -15.53
C VAL A 80 -0.36 -0.23 -16.27
N ARG A 81 -1.26 -0.97 -15.61
CA ARG A 81 -2.56 -1.33 -16.16
C ARG A 81 -3.42 -0.10 -16.42
N LEU A 82 -3.46 0.87 -15.49
CA LEU A 82 -4.20 2.11 -15.69
C LEU A 82 -3.70 2.88 -16.92
N VAL A 83 -2.38 3.10 -17.03
CA VAL A 83 -1.80 3.81 -18.17
C VAL A 83 -2.09 3.08 -19.48
N TYR A 84 -1.96 1.74 -19.49
CA TYR A 84 -2.29 0.93 -20.65
C TYR A 84 -3.77 1.07 -21.05
N THR A 85 -4.70 0.94 -20.09
CA THR A 85 -6.14 1.13 -20.34
C THR A 85 -6.44 2.52 -20.88
N MET A 86 -5.84 3.58 -20.31
CA MET A 86 -6.05 4.95 -20.78
C MET A 86 -5.58 5.14 -22.23
N ARG A 87 -4.46 4.52 -22.62
CA ARG A 87 -3.98 4.53 -24.02
C ARG A 87 -4.93 3.80 -24.96
N GLN A 88 -5.45 2.63 -24.56
CA GLN A 88 -6.44 1.89 -25.35
C GLN A 88 -7.74 2.69 -25.54
N LEU A 89 -8.10 3.55 -24.58
CA LEU A 89 -9.25 4.45 -24.67
C LEU A 89 -8.97 5.76 -25.46
N GLY A 90 -7.77 5.93 -26.02
CA GLY A 90 -7.37 7.18 -26.69
C GLY A 90 -7.26 8.38 -25.74
N LYS A 91 -7.13 8.12 -24.43
CA LYS A 91 -7.00 9.14 -23.36
C LYS A 91 -5.61 9.17 -22.72
N GLY A 92 -4.70 8.31 -23.18
CA GLY A 92 -3.32 8.28 -22.74
C GLY A 92 -2.41 9.01 -23.71
N HIS A 93 -1.35 9.63 -23.19
CA HIS A 93 -0.26 10.08 -24.04
C HIS A 93 0.44 8.86 -24.67
N LEU A 94 0.82 8.99 -25.94
CA LEU A 94 1.64 8.01 -26.66
C LEU A 94 2.98 7.86 -25.93
#